data_AF-A0A7S3MTY8-F1
#
_entry.id   AF-A0A7S3MTY8-F1
#
_cell.length_a   1.000
_cell.length_b   1.000
_cell.length_c   1.000
_cell.angle_alpha   90.00
_cell.angle_beta   90.00
_cell.angle_gamma   90.00
#
_symmetry.space_group_name_H-M   'P 1'
#
loop_
_entity.id
_entity.type
_entity.pdbx_description
1 polymer ?
#
loop_
_entity_poly.entity_id
_entity_poly.type
_entity_poly.pdbx_seq_one_letter_code
_entity_poly.pdbx_strand_id
1 'polypeptide(L)'
;VESCPQSTLEQDGVCYDCDSNCLECSGDLKTCTQCSPELLLDQNRCVSECSQGFTTTSDSPKECVQCSEICKDCETTLTNCTSCHSEKFFFENDCLDSCPSGYLG
;
A
#
# COMPACT_ATOMS: atom_id res chain seq x y z
N VAL A 1 25.93 -21.33 -10.65
CA VAL A 1 25.85 -20.04 -9.94
C VAL A 1 24.75 -20.24 -8.93
N GLU A 2 25.10 -20.52 -7.68
CA GLU A 2 24.09 -20.57 -6.63
C GLU A 2 23.73 -19.13 -6.32
N SER A 3 22.55 -18.73 -6.77
CA SER A 3 21.91 -17.50 -6.34
C SER A 3 21.77 -17.54 -4.82
N CYS A 4 21.86 -16.38 -4.16
CA CYS A 4 21.57 -16.29 -2.73
C CYS A 4 20.18 -16.90 -2.41
N PRO A 5 20.02 -17.58 -1.26
CA PRO A 5 18.76 -18.21 -0.87
C PRO A 5 17.64 -17.17 -0.74
N GLN A 6 16.38 -17.62 -0.68
CA GLN A 6 15.25 -16.72 -0.41
C GLN A 6 15.48 -15.93 0.88
N SER A 7 14.89 -14.73 0.97
CA SER A 7 15.08 -13.74 2.03
C SER A 7 16.50 -13.19 2.18
N THR A 8 17.38 -13.40 1.19
CA THR A 8 18.72 -12.82 1.18
C THR A 8 19.05 -12.13 -0.15
N LEU A 9 19.88 -11.09 -0.09
CA LEU A 9 20.36 -10.33 -1.25
C LEU A 9 21.89 -10.40 -1.29
N GLU A 10 22.44 -10.63 -2.48
CA GLU A 10 23.90 -10.61 -2.70
C GLU A 10 24.42 -9.17 -2.67
N GLN A 11 25.37 -8.89 -1.77
CA GLN A 11 26.20 -7.68 -1.79
C GLN A 11 27.66 -8.09 -1.65
N ASP A 12 28.50 -7.64 -2.60
CA ASP A 12 29.94 -7.95 -2.63
C ASP A 12 30.29 -9.45 -2.56
N GLY A 13 29.45 -10.31 -3.19
CA GLY A 13 29.63 -11.77 -3.19
C GLY A 13 29.25 -12.46 -1.88
N VAL A 14 28.60 -11.74 -0.96
CA VAL A 14 28.08 -12.25 0.31
C VAL A 14 26.57 -12.08 0.34
N CYS A 15 25.85 -13.10 0.80
CA CYS A 15 24.40 -13.03 0.97
C CYS A 15 24.06 -12.41 2.33
N TYR A 16 23.28 -11.34 2.33
CA TYR A 16 22.79 -10.67 3.53
C TYR A 16 21.28 -10.84 3.65
N ASP A 17 20.79 -11.00 4.88
CA ASP A 17 19.36 -11.10 5.15
C ASP A 17 18.63 -9.79 4.80
N CYS A 18 17.49 -9.94 4.12
CA CYS A 18 16.53 -8.86 3.90
C CYS A 18 15.93 -8.39 5.24
N ASP A 19 15.20 -7.27 5.21
CA ASP A 19 14.48 -6.76 6.38
C ASP A 19 13.50 -7.80 6.95
N SER A 20 13.14 -7.62 8.21
CA SER A 20 12.26 -8.54 8.94
C SER A 20 10.92 -8.63 8.22
N ASN A 21 10.44 -9.86 8.01
CA ASN A 21 9.19 -10.17 7.31
C ASN A 21 9.18 -9.93 5.79
N CYS A 22 10.36 -9.66 5.20
CA CYS A 22 10.55 -9.64 3.76
C CYS A 22 11.04 -11.00 3.26
N LEU A 23 10.28 -11.63 2.35
CA LEU A 23 10.65 -12.89 1.69
C LEU A 23 11.62 -12.68 0.53
N GLU A 24 11.54 -11.52 -0.12
CA GLU A 24 12.41 -11.17 -1.24
C GLU A 24 12.65 -9.66 -1.24
N CYS A 25 13.92 -9.25 -1.23
CA CYS A 25 14.33 -7.86 -1.37
C CYS A 25 15.25 -7.68 -2.58
N SER A 26 15.27 -6.48 -3.16
CA SER A 26 16.03 -6.19 -4.37
C SER A 26 16.64 -4.79 -4.34
N GLY A 27 17.89 -4.67 -4.82
CA GLY A 27 18.67 -3.43 -4.82
C GLY A 27 19.24 -3.04 -3.45
N ASP A 28 18.42 -3.09 -2.39
CA ASP A 28 18.81 -2.85 -1.01
C ASP A 28 18.10 -3.85 -0.07
N LEU A 29 18.71 -4.15 1.09
CA LEU A 29 18.16 -5.08 2.08
C LEU A 29 16.80 -4.64 2.64
N LYS A 30 16.47 -3.34 2.54
CA LYS A 30 15.21 -2.77 3.01
C LYS A 30 14.16 -2.62 1.92
N THR A 31 14.52 -2.82 0.67
CA THR A 31 13.61 -2.68 -0.47
C THR A 31 12.95 -4.03 -0.72
N CYS A 32 11.83 -4.27 -0.06
CA CYS A 32 11.10 -5.50 -0.21
C CYS A 32 10.29 -5.53 -1.51
N THR A 33 10.27 -6.69 -2.15
CA THR A 33 9.45 -7.01 -3.33
C THR A 33 8.42 -8.10 -3.02
N GLN A 34 8.63 -8.90 -1.97
CA GLN A 34 7.67 -9.91 -1.54
C GLN A 34 7.62 -10.01 -0.02
N CYS A 35 6.41 -9.88 0.54
CA CYS A 35 6.18 -9.96 1.98
C CYS A 35 5.77 -11.36 2.44
N SER A 36 5.99 -11.63 3.73
CA SER A 36 5.42 -12.81 4.39
C SER A 36 3.91 -12.91 4.16
N PRO A 37 3.32 -14.12 4.15
CA PRO A 37 1.91 -14.33 3.78
C PRO A 37 0.90 -13.52 4.60
N GLU A 38 1.23 -13.12 5.83
CA GLU A 38 0.36 -12.36 6.72
C GLU A 38 0.51 -10.82 6.59
N LEU A 39 1.41 -10.35 5.72
CA LEU A 39 1.69 -8.93 5.54
C LEU A 39 1.37 -8.44 4.13
N LEU A 40 1.32 -7.12 4.01
CA LEU A 40 1.02 -6.37 2.80
C LEU A 40 2.26 -5.60 2.36
N LEU A 41 2.46 -5.53 1.04
CA LEU A 41 3.52 -4.73 0.45
C LEU A 41 3.05 -3.28 0.31
N ASP A 42 3.65 -2.38 1.08
CA ASP A 42 3.41 -0.94 1.03
C ASP A 42 4.71 -0.22 0.71
N GLN A 43 4.82 0.33 -0.51
CA GLN A 43 5.97 1.13 -0.96
C GLN A 43 7.34 0.49 -0.60
N ASN A 44 7.48 -0.81 -0.93
CA ASN A 44 8.66 -1.64 -0.65
C ASN A 44 8.89 -2.04 0.82
N ARG A 45 7.87 -1.92 1.68
CA ARG A 45 7.91 -2.41 3.06
C ARG A 45 6.77 -3.38 3.31
N CYS A 46 6.99 -4.28 4.26
CA CYS A 46 5.97 -5.21 4.70
C CYS A 46 5.30 -4.69 5.96
N VAL A 47 3.99 -4.45 5.87
CA VAL A 47 3.18 -3.87 6.93
C VAL A 47 1.93 -4.72 7.16
N SER A 48 1.35 -4.65 8.37
CA SER A 48 0.10 -5.37 8.69
C SER A 48 -1.14 -4.65 8.17
N GLU A 49 -1.04 -3.33 7.97
CA GLU A 49 -2.10 -2.46 7.47
C GLU A 49 -1.46 -1.43 6.53
N CYS A 50 -2.16 -1.07 5.46
CA CYS A 50 -1.66 -0.11 4.48
C CYS A 50 -1.49 1.29 5.10
N SER A 51 -0.54 2.05 4.57
CA SER A 51 -0.34 3.44 4.96
C SER A 51 -1.60 4.27 4.65
N GLN A 52 -1.75 5.42 5.34
CA GLN A 52 -2.86 6.34 5.07
C GLN A 52 -2.94 6.70 3.58
N GLY A 53 -4.14 6.67 3.00
CA GLY A 53 -4.34 6.87 1.55
C GLY A 53 -3.97 5.68 0.66
N PHE A 54 -3.75 4.50 1.24
CA PHE A 54 -3.56 3.25 0.51
C PHE A 54 -4.53 2.18 1.01
N THR A 55 -4.94 1.29 0.12
CA THR A 55 -5.77 0.12 0.47
C THR A 55 -5.39 -1.08 -0.38
N THR A 56 -5.75 -2.27 0.07
CA THR A 56 -5.79 -3.46 -0.79
C THR A 56 -7.05 -3.46 -1.63
N THR A 57 -6.97 -4.05 -2.82
CA THR A 57 -8.13 -4.24 -3.72
C THR A 57 -8.33 -5.73 -3.99
N SER A 58 -9.46 -6.10 -4.60
CA SER A 58 -9.70 -7.48 -5.04
C SER A 58 -8.66 -7.98 -6.05
N ASP A 59 -8.11 -7.07 -6.87
CA ASP A 59 -7.05 -7.38 -7.84
C ASP A 59 -5.66 -7.47 -7.18
N SER A 60 -5.44 -6.71 -6.10
CA SER A 60 -4.19 -6.62 -5.35
C SER A 60 -4.42 -6.83 -3.84
N PRO A 61 -4.71 -8.06 -3.38
CA PRO A 61 -5.03 -8.34 -1.97
C PRO A 61 -3.80 -8.39 -1.04
N LYS A 62 -2.58 -8.35 -1.59
CA LYS A 62 -1.30 -8.40 -0.86
C LYS A 62 -0.43 -7.18 -1.08
N GLU A 63 -0.95 -6.19 -1.79
CA GLU A 63 -0.23 -4.97 -2.13
C GLU A 63 -1.12 -3.78 -1.82
N CYS A 64 -0.53 -2.80 -1.15
CA CYS A 64 -1.18 -1.54 -0.84
C CYS A 64 -1.11 -0.64 -2.06
N VAL A 65 -2.29 -0.36 -2.62
CA VAL A 65 -2.44 0.47 -3.80
C VAL A 65 -2.95 1.84 -3.36
N GLN A 66 -2.38 2.89 -3.92
CA GLN A 66 -2.76 4.26 -3.60
C GLN A 66 -4.23 4.50 -3.99
N CYS A 67 -4.98 5.12 -3.08
CA CYS A 67 -6.33 5.61 -3.35
C CYS A 67 -6.33 6.63 -4.50
N SER A 68 -7.50 6.84 -5.11
CA SER A 68 -7.68 7.91 -6.08
C SER A 68 -7.40 9.26 -5.42
N GLU A 69 -6.79 10.18 -6.16
CA GLU A 69 -6.41 11.54 -5.70
C GLU A 69 -7.57 12.36 -5.12
N ILE A 70 -8.81 11.97 -5.38
CA ILE A 70 -10.00 12.59 -4.78
C ILE A 70 -10.22 12.18 -3.32
N CYS A 71 -9.77 10.98 -2.95
CA CYS A 71 -9.92 10.37 -1.64
C CYS A 71 -8.66 10.63 -0.81
N LYS A 72 -8.84 11.03 0.44
CA LYS A 72 -7.75 11.00 1.42
C LYS A 72 -7.50 9.58 1.91
N ASP A 73 -8.58 8.84 2.14
CA ASP A 73 -8.59 7.43 2.53
C ASP A 73 -9.71 6.73 1.75
N CYS A 74 -9.52 5.47 1.41
CA CYS A 74 -10.47 4.67 0.64
C CYS A 74 -10.55 3.23 1.18
N GLU A 75 -11.65 2.53 0.89
CA GLU A 75 -11.91 1.17 1.34
C GLU A 75 -12.51 0.33 0.22
N THR A 76 -12.13 -0.93 0.09
CA THR A 76 -12.62 -1.89 -0.93
C THR A 76 -12.20 -1.56 -2.38
N THR A 77 -12.29 -0.30 -2.81
CA THR A 77 -11.85 0.19 -4.11
C THR A 77 -11.12 1.53 -3.97
N LEU A 78 -10.35 1.89 -4.99
CA LEU A 78 -9.57 3.14 -4.98
C LEU A 78 -10.45 4.40 -5.04
N THR A 79 -11.72 4.26 -5.41
CA THR A 79 -12.67 5.38 -5.56
C THR A 79 -13.75 5.39 -4.48
N ASN A 80 -13.87 4.33 -3.67
CA ASN A 80 -14.78 4.30 -2.55
C ASN A 80 -14.06 4.95 -1.37
N CYS A 81 -14.17 6.28 -1.30
CA CYS A 81 -13.52 7.05 -0.27
C CYS A 81 -14.16 6.75 1.09
N THR A 82 -13.38 6.79 2.16
CA THR A 82 -13.84 6.82 3.56
C THR A 82 -13.53 8.16 4.22
N SER A 83 -12.61 8.92 3.63
CA SER A 83 -12.34 10.31 4.00
C SER A 83 -11.88 11.10 2.79
N CYS A 84 -12.21 12.39 2.79
CA CYS A 84 -11.83 13.33 1.74
C CYS A 84 -10.69 14.22 2.18
N HIS A 85 -9.93 14.73 1.21
CA HIS A 85 -9.01 15.83 1.48
C HIS A 85 -9.79 17.04 2.00
N SER A 86 -9.12 17.85 2.83
CA SER A 86 -9.64 19.15 3.22
C SER A 86 -10.05 19.92 1.96
N GLU A 87 -11.21 20.58 1.97
CA GLU A 87 -11.85 21.27 0.83
C GLU A 87 -12.87 20.44 0.02
N LYS A 88 -12.93 19.11 0.18
CA LYS A 88 -13.95 18.27 -0.46
C LYS A 88 -15.04 17.83 0.52
N PHE A 89 -16.23 17.55 -0.01
CA PHE A 89 -17.40 17.07 0.74
C PHE A 89 -17.57 15.57 0.55
N PHE A 90 -17.62 14.83 1.66
CA PHE A 90 -17.91 13.40 1.64
C PHE A 90 -19.40 13.14 1.41
N PHE A 91 -19.73 12.35 0.40
CA PHE A 91 -21.10 11.94 0.11
C PHE A 91 -21.13 10.54 -0.53
N GLU A 92 -21.85 9.60 0.07
CA GLU A 92 -22.02 8.22 -0.43
C GLU A 92 -20.71 7.49 -0.84
N ASN A 93 -19.64 7.65 -0.06
CA ASN A 93 -18.30 7.12 -0.35
C ASN A 93 -17.60 7.77 -1.56
N ASP A 94 -18.00 8.99 -1.90
CA ASP A 94 -17.35 9.82 -2.91
C ASP A 94 -16.98 11.19 -2.33
N CYS A 95 -15.99 11.83 -2.94
CA CYS A 95 -15.45 13.12 -2.52
C CYS A 95 -15.74 14.20 -3.57
N LEU A 96 -16.76 15.00 -3.30
CA LEU A 96 -17.28 16.01 -4.21
C LEU A 96 -16.66 17.39 -3.95
N ASP A 97 -16.44 18.17 -5.01
CA ASP A 97 -15.97 19.57 -4.90
C ASP A 97 -17.05 20.53 -4.37
N SER A 98 -18.32 20.15 -4.46
CA SER A 98 -19.44 20.94 -3.97
C SER A 98 -20.44 20.06 -3.23
N CYS A 99 -20.96 20.55 -2.10
CA CYS A 99 -22.01 19.86 -1.36
C CYS A 99 -23.29 19.74 -2.23
N PRO A 100 -23.84 18.54 -2.40
CA PRO A 100 -25.05 18.34 -3.21
C PRO A 100 -26.25 19.07 -2.61
N SER A 101 -27.07 19.64 -3.49
CA SER A 101 -28.27 20.41 -3.13
C SER A 101 -29.21 19.60 -2.24
N GLY A 102 -29.50 20.08 -1.03
CA GLY A 102 -30.43 19.44 -0.08
C GLY A 102 -29.79 18.87 1.18
N TYR A 103 -28.45 18.90 1.29
CA TYR A 103 -27.73 18.54 2.50
C TYR A 103 -27.14 19.81 3.15
N LEU A 104 -27.32 19.94 4.47
CA LEU A 104 -26.66 20.98 5.28
C LEU A 104 -25.41 20.35 5.88
N GLY A 105 -24.24 20.85 5.49
CA GLY A 105 -22.93 20.42 5.98
C GLY A 105 -22.63 20.87 7.40
#